data_AF-A0A417MCA0-F1
#
_entry.id   AF-A0A417MCA0-F1
#
_cell.length_a   1.000
_cell.length_b   1.000
_cell.length_c   1.000
_cell.angle_alpha   90.00
_cell.angle_beta   90.00
_cell.angle_gamma   90.00
#
_symmetry.space_group_name_H-M   'P 1'
#
loop_
_entity.id
_entity.type
_entity.pdbx_description
1 polymer ?
#
loop_
_entity_poly.entity_id
_entity_poly.type
_entity_poly.pdbx_seq_one_letter_code
_entity_poly.pdbx_strand_id
1 'polypeptide(L)'
;MELFHMHVKHVGINTKSEDEAWEVAETLARLMGLMPRETEKAVFSGDLTENMKVESHGTYGHIGFGVNDCEAAIRYFVNRGMTLREETKRFDEQGRCIFAYFKEEVGGFAIHLVQD
;
A
#
# COMPACT_ATOMS: atom_id res chain seq x y z
N MET A 1 -7.91 -15.09 -17.09
CA MET A 1 -8.18 -14.27 -15.90
C MET A 1 -6.85 -13.89 -15.30
N GLU A 2 -6.62 -12.61 -15.06
CA GLU A 2 -5.55 -12.19 -14.16
C GLU A 2 -5.88 -12.71 -12.76
N LEU A 3 -4.89 -13.32 -12.12
CA LEU A 3 -5.02 -13.90 -10.80
C LEU A 3 -5.55 -12.83 -9.80
N PHE A 4 -6.70 -13.09 -9.17
CA PHE A 4 -7.40 -12.20 -8.22
C PHE A 4 -7.75 -10.78 -8.73
N HIS A 5 -7.79 -10.56 -10.05
CA HIS A 5 -7.92 -9.21 -10.64
C HIS A 5 -6.85 -8.23 -10.10
N MET A 6 -5.67 -8.79 -9.80
CA MET A 6 -4.62 -8.08 -9.09
C MET A 6 -4.07 -6.93 -9.92
N HIS A 7 -4.00 -5.75 -9.31
CA HIS A 7 -3.41 -4.57 -9.93
C HIS A 7 -2.66 -3.74 -8.87
N VAL A 8 -1.73 -2.90 -9.30
CA VAL A 8 -1.12 -1.92 -8.39
C VAL A 8 -2.19 -0.89 -8.07
N LYS A 9 -2.62 -0.84 -6.81
CA LYS A 9 -3.60 0.13 -6.32
C LYS A 9 -2.92 1.46 -6.04
N HIS A 10 -1.76 1.41 -5.39
CA HIS A 10 -0.92 2.58 -5.13
C HIS A 10 0.53 2.20 -4.80
N VAL A 11 1.42 3.18 -4.90
CA VAL A 11 2.79 3.10 -4.38
C VAL A 11 2.94 4.05 -3.19
N GLY A 12 3.25 3.49 -2.03
CA GLY A 12 3.66 4.23 -0.85
C GLY A 12 5.10 4.70 -0.97
N ILE A 13 5.34 5.99 -0.72
CA ILE A 13 6.67 6.59 -0.72
C ILE A 13 6.99 6.99 0.72
N ASN A 14 8.05 6.41 1.29
CA ASN A 14 8.52 6.82 2.61
C ASN A 14 9.22 8.17 2.52
N THR A 15 8.74 9.13 3.30
CA THR A 15 9.39 10.44 3.47
C THR A 15 9.83 10.62 4.93
N LYS A 16 10.66 11.62 5.20
CA LYS A 16 11.26 11.86 6.53
C LYS A 16 10.40 12.77 7.40
N SER A 17 9.42 13.46 6.82
CA SER A 17 8.55 14.40 7.52
C SER A 17 7.27 14.67 6.75
N GLU A 18 6.29 15.27 7.44
CA GLU A 18 5.08 15.78 6.81
C GLU A 18 5.36 16.81 5.71
N ASP A 19 6.33 17.70 5.92
CA ASP A 19 6.74 18.70 4.93
C ASP A 19 7.26 18.03 3.65
N GLU A 20 8.08 16.97 3.78
CA GLU A 20 8.60 16.23 2.61
C GLU A 20 7.47 15.46 1.89
N ALA A 21 6.51 14.89 2.63
CA ALA A 21 5.32 14.26 2.04
C ALA A 21 4.50 15.25 1.20
N TRP A 22 4.33 16.48 1.70
CA TRP A 22 3.68 17.57 0.95
C TRP A 22 4.50 18.02 -0.25
N GLU A 23 5.82 18.19 -0.13
CA GLU A 23 6.69 18.57 -1.26
C GLU A 23 6.59 17.57 -2.43
N VAL A 24 6.56 16.27 -2.12
CA VAL A 24 6.35 15.21 -3.12
C VAL A 24 4.97 15.34 -3.78
N ALA A 25 3.92 15.50 -2.96
CA ALA A 25 2.54 15.60 -3.47
C ALA A 25 2.35 16.85 -4.37
N GLU A 26 2.86 18.01 -3.97
CA GLU A 26 2.79 19.24 -4.75
C GLU A 26 3.59 19.14 -6.05
N THR A 27 4.74 18.47 -6.02
CA THR A 27 5.53 18.20 -7.22
C THR A 27 4.75 17.33 -8.21
N LEU A 28 4.10 16.26 -7.72
CA LEU A 28 3.26 15.39 -8.55
C LEU A 28 2.00 16.11 -9.05
N ALA A 29 1.40 16.97 -8.25
CA ALA A 29 0.29 17.82 -8.69
C ALA A 29 0.71 18.73 -9.86
N ARG A 30 1.85 19.41 -9.72
CA ARG A 30 2.37 20.34 -10.74
C ARG A 30 2.79 19.63 -12.03
N LEU A 31 3.49 18.50 -11.92
CA LEU A 31 4.07 17.81 -13.07
C LEU A 31 3.08 16.86 -13.76
N MET A 32 2.21 16.22 -12.99
CA MET A 32 1.37 15.11 -13.45
C MET A 32 -0.13 15.37 -13.31
N GLY A 33 -0.54 16.49 -12.68
CA GLY A 33 -1.96 16.81 -12.44
C GLY A 33 -2.61 15.98 -11.33
N LEU A 34 -1.82 15.32 -10.48
CA LEU A 34 -2.32 14.48 -9.39
C LEU A 34 -2.58 15.34 -8.14
N MET A 35 -3.85 15.71 -7.93
CA MET A 35 -4.20 16.61 -6.83
C MET A 35 -3.94 15.98 -5.45
N PRO A 36 -3.33 16.71 -4.51
CA PRO A 36 -3.05 16.18 -3.18
C PRO A 36 -4.32 15.94 -2.36
N ARG A 37 -4.34 14.87 -1.58
CA ARG A 37 -5.37 14.59 -0.57
C ARG A 37 -4.72 14.14 0.73
N GLU A 38 -4.88 14.94 1.76
CA GLU A 38 -4.28 14.67 3.07
C GLU A 38 -5.06 13.61 3.86
N THR A 39 -4.32 12.82 4.62
CA THR A 39 -4.81 11.94 5.68
C THR A 39 -3.93 12.12 6.92
N GLU A 40 -4.31 11.46 8.02
CA GLU A 40 -3.52 11.49 9.26
C GLU A 40 -2.08 10.97 9.05
N LYS A 41 -1.88 9.96 8.20
CA LYS A 41 -0.59 9.27 8.06
C LYS A 41 0.18 9.63 6.80
N ALA A 42 -0.48 10.19 5.80
CA ALA A 42 0.08 10.39 4.46
C ALA A 42 -0.59 11.54 3.73
N VAL A 43 0.10 12.08 2.72
CA VAL A 43 -0.49 12.94 1.68
C VAL A 43 -0.55 12.11 0.39
N PHE A 44 -1.75 11.83 -0.09
CA PHE A 44 -1.94 11.10 -1.34
C PHE A 44 -1.80 12.05 -2.54
N SER A 45 -1.26 11.56 -3.66
CA SER A 45 -1.30 12.27 -4.95
C SER A 45 -2.28 11.55 -5.88
N GLY A 46 -3.52 12.04 -5.94
CA GLY A 46 -4.63 11.26 -6.49
C GLY A 46 -4.79 9.92 -5.76
N ASP A 47 -4.96 8.84 -6.50
CA ASP A 47 -4.98 7.47 -5.95
C ASP A 47 -3.68 6.70 -6.21
N LEU A 48 -2.69 7.32 -6.87
CA LEU A 48 -1.51 6.61 -7.38
C LEU A 48 -0.35 6.52 -6.37
N THR A 49 -0.08 7.61 -5.64
CA THR A 49 0.97 7.61 -4.60
C THR A 49 0.43 7.97 -3.24
N GLU A 50 0.96 7.31 -2.21
CA GLU A 50 0.72 7.57 -0.80
C GLU A 50 2.02 8.05 -0.17
N ASN A 51 2.22 9.35 -0.02
CA ASN A 51 3.48 9.91 0.49
C ASN A 51 3.39 9.94 2.02
N MET A 52 4.14 9.07 2.69
CA MET A 52 4.01 8.81 4.12
C MET A 52 4.61 9.94 4.95
N LYS A 53 3.84 10.51 5.89
CA LYS A 53 4.30 11.52 6.87
C LYS A 53 5.03 10.89 8.07
N VAL A 54 4.73 9.62 8.32
CA VAL A 54 5.22 8.82 9.45
C VAL A 54 5.92 7.58 8.92
N GLU A 55 6.77 6.96 9.74
CA GLU A 55 7.46 5.73 9.39
C GLU A 55 6.46 4.64 8.94
N SER A 56 6.71 4.06 7.76
CA SER A 56 5.93 2.96 7.18
C SER A 56 6.86 1.79 6.85
N HIS A 57 6.26 0.65 6.52
CA HIS A 57 7.00 -0.54 6.14
C HIS A 57 7.78 -0.34 4.83
N GLY A 58 8.87 -1.10 4.69
CA GLY A 58 9.71 -1.09 3.50
C GLY A 58 10.82 -0.06 3.56
N THR A 59 11.95 -0.38 2.94
CA THR A 59 13.09 0.54 2.84
C THR A 59 12.73 1.82 2.08
N TYR A 60 11.99 1.71 0.97
CA TYR A 60 11.58 2.83 0.12
C TYR A 60 10.08 3.16 0.23
N GLY A 61 9.33 2.39 1.02
CA GLY A 61 7.89 2.43 1.14
C GLY A 61 7.23 1.11 0.73
N HIS A 62 6.04 1.17 0.16
CA HIS A 62 5.24 -0.03 -0.12
C HIS A 62 4.60 -0.05 -1.50
N ILE A 63 4.31 -1.24 -2.00
CA ILE A 63 3.44 -1.42 -3.16
C ILE A 63 2.17 -2.09 -2.67
N GLY A 64 1.05 -1.39 -2.83
CA GLY A 64 -0.27 -1.90 -2.50
C GLY A 64 -0.90 -2.57 -3.70
N PHE A 65 -1.25 -3.85 -3.59
CA PHE A 65 -1.99 -4.55 -4.61
C PHE A 65 -3.48 -4.67 -4.24
N GLY A 66 -4.33 -4.12 -5.09
CA GLY A 66 -5.78 -4.31 -5.03
C GLY A 66 -6.13 -5.69 -5.57
N VAL A 67 -6.98 -6.42 -4.84
CA VAL A 67 -7.45 -7.76 -5.21
C VAL A 67 -8.93 -7.93 -4.91
N ASN A 68 -9.60 -8.77 -5.69
CA ASN A 68 -11.03 -9.03 -5.54
C ASN A 68 -11.39 -10.02 -4.42
N ASP A 69 -10.43 -10.81 -3.94
CA ASP A 69 -10.57 -11.72 -2.78
C ASP A 69 -9.25 -11.74 -2.01
N CYS A 70 -9.16 -10.90 -0.97
CA CYS A 70 -7.95 -10.71 -0.19
C CYS A 70 -7.52 -11.97 0.56
N GLU A 71 -8.45 -12.72 1.15
CA GLU A 71 -8.12 -13.97 1.86
C GLU A 71 -7.60 -15.06 0.94
N ALA A 72 -8.22 -15.23 -0.24
CA ALA A 72 -7.73 -16.19 -1.22
C ALA A 72 -6.36 -15.79 -1.78
N ALA A 73 -6.14 -14.50 -2.04
CA ALA A 73 -4.85 -13.97 -2.46
C ALA A 73 -3.77 -14.21 -1.38
N ILE A 74 -4.06 -13.89 -0.12
CA ILE A 74 -3.17 -14.16 1.01
C ILE A 74 -2.77 -15.65 1.06
N ARG A 75 -3.74 -16.58 1.04
CA ARG A 75 -3.47 -18.02 1.05
C ARG A 75 -2.58 -18.43 -0.13
N TYR A 76 -2.84 -17.89 -1.32
CA TYR A 76 -2.08 -18.18 -2.53
C TYR A 76 -0.60 -17.79 -2.41
N PHE A 77 -0.31 -16.61 -1.87
CA PHE A 77 1.06 -16.11 -1.72
C PHE A 77 1.80 -16.75 -0.54
N VAL A 78 1.10 -17.05 0.56
CA VAL A 78 1.69 -17.80 1.67
C VAL A 78 2.12 -19.19 1.24
N ASN A 79 1.30 -19.89 0.45
CA ASN A 79 1.65 -21.20 -0.12
C ASN A 79 2.84 -21.13 -1.11
N ARG A 80 3.30 -19.93 -1.46
CA ARG A 80 4.46 -19.68 -2.34
C ARG A 80 5.66 -19.08 -1.61
N GLY A 81 5.62 -19.04 -0.28
CA GLY A 81 6.76 -18.68 0.56
C GLY A 81 6.76 -17.24 1.06
N MET A 82 5.69 -16.46 0.86
CA MET A 82 5.54 -15.18 1.58
C MET A 82 5.02 -15.43 3.00
N THR A 83 5.41 -14.59 3.94
CA THR A 83 4.98 -14.68 5.34
C THR A 83 4.11 -13.47 5.67
N LEU A 84 2.93 -13.68 6.23
CA LEU A 84 2.10 -12.56 6.69
C LEU A 84 2.71 -11.87 7.91
N ARG A 85 2.59 -10.54 7.94
CA ARG A 85 2.66 -9.73 9.18
C ARG A 85 1.28 -9.73 9.81
N GLU A 86 1.02 -10.74 10.63
CA GLU A 86 -0.29 -11.00 11.26
C GLU A 86 -0.86 -9.76 11.98
N GLU A 87 0.00 -8.98 12.62
CA GLU A 87 -0.34 -7.75 13.34
C GLU A 87 -0.86 -6.61 12.45
N THR A 88 -0.68 -6.71 11.12
CA THR A 88 -1.15 -5.71 10.16
C THR A 88 -2.54 -6.01 9.61
N LYS A 89 -3.09 -7.18 9.91
CA LYS A 89 -4.39 -7.61 9.37
C LYS A 89 -5.49 -6.63 9.78
N ARG A 90 -6.32 -6.25 8.82
CA ARG A 90 -7.59 -5.56 9.08
C ARG A 90 -8.73 -6.41 8.58
N PHE A 91 -9.87 -6.29 9.24
CA PHE A 91 -11.05 -7.07 8.99
C PHE A 91 -12.24 -6.16 8.75
N ASP A 92 -13.17 -6.60 7.91
CA ASP A 92 -14.47 -5.94 7.79
C ASP A 92 -15.41 -6.33 8.93
N GLU A 93 -16.63 -5.79 8.93
CA GLU A 93 -17.66 -6.06 9.94
C GLU A 93 -18.10 -7.54 9.99
N GLN A 94 -17.85 -8.30 8.92
CA GLN A 94 -18.17 -9.72 8.82
C GLN A 94 -17.01 -10.61 9.26
N GLY A 95 -15.88 -10.01 9.67
CA GLY A 95 -14.68 -10.73 10.10
C GLY A 95 -13.81 -11.24 8.95
N ARG A 96 -14.03 -10.78 7.71
CA ARG A 96 -13.20 -11.16 6.56
C ARG A 96 -11.96 -10.29 6.51
N CYS A 97 -10.80 -10.90 6.25
CA CYS A 97 -9.56 -10.14 6.13
C CYS A 97 -9.57 -9.31 4.85
N ILE A 98 -9.45 -7.98 4.98
CA ILE A 98 -9.50 -7.03 3.86
C ILE A 98 -8.16 -6.35 3.59
N PHE A 99 -7.16 -6.55 4.45
CA PHE A 99 -5.86 -5.90 4.31
C PHE A 99 -4.79 -6.67 5.08
N ALA A 100 -3.59 -6.84 4.52
CA ALA A 100 -2.43 -7.34 5.24
C ALA A 100 -1.11 -7.03 4.52
N TYR A 101 -0.05 -6.78 5.27
CA TYR A 101 1.33 -6.77 4.77
C TYR A 101 1.96 -8.17 4.83
N PHE A 102 2.94 -8.39 3.96
CA PHE A 102 3.90 -9.49 4.08
C PHE A 102 5.18 -9.05 4.82
N LYS A 103 5.95 -10.01 5.33
CA LYS A 103 7.20 -9.76 6.04
C LYS A 103 8.32 -9.38 5.09
N GLU A 104 8.34 -10.02 3.93
CA GLU A 104 9.35 -9.87 2.91
C GLU A 104 9.23 -8.52 2.18
N GLU A 105 10.37 -7.95 1.83
CA GLU A 105 10.47 -6.81 0.92
C GLU A 105 10.87 -7.30 -0.48
N VAL A 106 10.32 -6.67 -1.51
CA VAL A 106 10.68 -6.90 -2.90
C VAL A 106 11.29 -5.62 -3.44
N GLY A 107 12.58 -5.66 -3.77
CA GLY A 107 13.31 -4.47 -4.25
C GLY A 107 13.39 -3.33 -3.23
N GLY A 108 13.27 -3.62 -1.93
CA GLY A 108 13.22 -2.62 -0.86
C GLY A 108 11.83 -2.03 -0.61
N PHE A 109 10.78 -2.57 -1.23
CA PHE A 109 9.39 -2.19 -0.96
C PHE A 109 8.68 -3.28 -0.16
N ALA A 110 7.95 -2.87 0.87
CA ALA A 110 7.00 -3.76 1.52
C ALA A 110 5.81 -4.03 0.60
N ILE A 111 5.25 -5.23 0.66
CA ILE A 111 4.09 -5.60 -0.16
C ILE A 111 2.89 -5.76 0.76
N HIS A 112 1.78 -5.09 0.42
CA HIS A 112 0.48 -5.36 1.04
C HIS A 112 -0.57 -5.71 0.01
N LEU A 113 -1.56 -6.48 0.46
CA LEU A 113 -2.79 -6.72 -0.25
C LEU A 113 -3.89 -5.92 0.40
N VAL A 114 -4.80 -5.42 -0.43
CA VAL A 114 -6.00 -4.73 0.02
C VAL A 114 -7.17 -5.18 -0.84
N GLN A 115 -8.29 -5.46 -0.17
CA GLN A 115 -9.55 -5.75 -0.81
C GLN A 115 -10.02 -4.52 -1.61
N ASP A 116 -10.43 -4.75 -2.85
CA ASP A 116 -11.18 -3.76 -3.62
C ASP A 116 -12.64 -3.66 -3.17
#